data_AF-A0A8X6PPQ6-F1
#
_entry.id   AF-A0A8X6PPQ6-F1
#
_cell.length_a   1.000
_cell.length_b   1.000
_cell.length_c   1.000
_cell.angle_alpha   90.00
_cell.angle_beta   90.00
_cell.angle_gamma   90.00
#
_symmetry.space_group_name_H-M   'P 1'
#
loop_
_entity.id
_entity.type
_entity.pdbx_description
1 polymer ?
#
loop_
_entity_poly.entity_id
_entity_poly.type
_entity_poly.pdbx_seq_one_letter_code
_entity_poly.pdbx_strand_id
1 'polypeptide(L)'
;MREYYLDYTQKDILFALSLQDILNLRELAENRTFEDFLNLVKNHPDNCLTIQIKSGAKGTFYHLYQLVGSVGFQYTQYSDSFFDPNIQSSFLKGLSPKELVIHAQAGFDASINTSAVWVPGYNFFKLCNNLQDLTVNYLGQLVDKQTVIANDVVTEMHSEDLISTLSFKELINKYLIQM
;
A
#
# COMPACT_ATOMS: atom_id res chain seq x y z
N MET A 1 17.27 24.59 4.10
CA MET A 1 18.02 23.87 3.04
C MET A 1 17.23 23.81 1.73
N ARG A 2 16.00 23.25 1.68
CA ARG A 2 15.24 23.11 0.41
C ARG A 2 14.70 24.42 -0.18
N GLU A 3 14.23 25.35 0.66
CA GLU A 3 13.89 26.73 0.25
C GLU A 3 15.10 27.43 -0.39
N TYR A 4 16.28 27.23 0.19
CA TYR A 4 17.56 27.74 -0.33
C TYR A 4 17.93 27.15 -1.71
N TYR A 5 17.60 25.86 -1.96
CA TYR A 5 17.79 25.24 -3.26
C TYR A 5 16.84 25.81 -4.32
N LEU A 6 15.59 26.09 -3.95
CA LEU A 6 14.58 26.66 -4.85
C LEU A 6 14.87 28.12 -5.23
N ASP A 7 15.39 28.91 -4.29
CA ASP A 7 15.88 30.27 -4.54
C ASP A 7 17.11 30.26 -5.45
N TYR A 8 18.00 29.28 -5.29
CA TYR A 8 19.19 29.13 -6.13
C TYR A 8 18.86 28.67 -7.56
N THR A 9 17.83 27.85 -7.74
CA THR A 9 17.39 27.36 -9.08
C THR A 9 16.49 28.35 -9.83
N GLN A 10 16.45 29.63 -9.44
CA GLN A 10 15.74 30.70 -10.17
C GLN A 10 14.27 30.39 -10.51
N LYS A 11 13.52 29.71 -9.63
CA LYS A 11 12.11 29.30 -9.87
C LYS A 11 11.88 28.29 -11.01
N ASP A 12 12.95 27.77 -11.62
CA ASP A 12 12.85 26.82 -12.73
C ASP A 12 12.78 25.39 -12.18
N ILE A 13 11.55 24.94 -11.93
CA ILE A 13 11.10 23.54 -11.83
C ILE A 13 12.08 22.58 -11.12
N LEU A 14 11.81 22.27 -9.85
CA LEU A 14 12.52 21.20 -9.14
C LEU A 14 11.67 19.92 -9.18
N PHE A 15 12.18 18.83 -9.76
CA PHE A 15 11.48 17.53 -9.86
C PHE A 15 10.08 17.61 -10.51
N ALA A 16 9.95 18.34 -11.63
CA ALA A 16 8.70 18.56 -12.35
C ALA A 16 7.61 19.34 -11.57
N LEU A 17 7.97 20.01 -10.47
CA LEU A 17 7.07 20.91 -9.74
C LEU A 17 7.59 22.33 -9.79
N SER A 18 6.70 23.27 -10.09
CA SER A 18 7.02 24.68 -9.91
C SER A 18 7.02 25.02 -8.42
N LEU A 19 7.83 26.02 -8.03
CA LEU A 19 7.79 26.57 -6.67
C LEU A 19 6.37 27.02 -6.29
N GLN A 20 5.64 27.58 -7.26
CA GLN A 20 4.28 28.07 -7.06
C GLN A 20 3.29 26.94 -6.75
N ASP A 21 3.41 25.80 -7.42
CA ASP A 21 2.56 24.63 -7.12
C ASP A 21 2.79 24.09 -5.72
N ILE A 22 4.05 24.08 -5.25
CA ILE A 22 4.41 23.63 -3.90
C ILE A 22 3.86 24.59 -2.85
N LEU A 23 3.95 25.90 -3.08
CA LEU A 23 3.39 26.90 -2.18
C LEU A 23 1.86 26.83 -2.12
N ASN A 24 1.19 26.69 -3.26
CA ASN A 24 -0.27 26.49 -3.30
C ASN A 24 -0.68 25.26 -2.50
N LEU A 25 0.01 24.14 -2.68
CA LEU A 25 -0.25 22.91 -1.91
C LEU A 25 -0.02 23.08 -0.41
N ARG A 26 1.00 23.86 -0.02
CA ARG A 26 1.27 24.19 1.38
C ARG A 26 0.13 25.03 1.97
N GLU A 27 -0.36 26.05 1.28
CA GLU A 27 -1.48 26.87 1.73
C GLU A 27 -2.76 26.04 1.95
N LEU A 28 -2.99 25.02 1.13
CA LEU A 28 -4.11 24.10 1.31
C LEU A 28 -3.98 23.21 2.55
N ALA A 29 -2.76 22.96 3.03
CA ALA A 29 -2.48 22.04 4.13
C ALA A 29 -2.25 22.76 5.47
N GLU A 30 -1.88 24.04 5.43
CA GLU A 30 -1.44 24.78 6.62
C GLU A 30 -2.57 24.91 7.66
N ASN A 31 -2.28 24.46 8.89
CA ASN A 31 -3.19 24.45 10.03
C ASN A 31 -4.52 23.71 9.81
N ARG A 32 -4.57 22.76 8.87
CA ARG A 32 -5.77 21.96 8.56
C ARG A 32 -5.55 20.50 8.89
N THR A 33 -6.64 19.77 9.10
CA THR A 33 -6.58 18.31 9.26
C THR A 33 -6.36 17.62 7.92
N PHE A 34 -5.97 16.35 7.95
CA PHE A 34 -5.83 15.55 6.73
C PHE A 34 -7.15 15.45 5.93
N GLU A 35 -8.29 15.34 6.61
CA GLU A 35 -9.60 15.24 5.96
C GLU A 35 -9.96 16.52 5.21
N ASP A 36 -9.74 17.68 5.85
CA ASP A 36 -9.96 18.99 5.24
C ASP A 36 -9.05 19.17 4.02
N PHE A 37 -7.76 18.85 4.17
CA PHE A 37 -6.78 18.89 3.08
C PHE A 37 -7.21 18.03 1.90
N LEU A 38 -7.66 16.81 2.15
CA LEU A 38 -8.07 15.87 1.11
C LEU A 38 -9.28 16.38 0.33
N ASN A 39 -10.26 17.01 0.99
CA ASN A 39 -11.40 17.62 0.33
C ASN A 39 -11.00 18.79 -0.58
N LEU A 40 -10.05 19.61 -0.14
CA LEU A 40 -9.59 20.78 -0.88
C LEU A 40 -8.70 20.42 -2.07
N VAL A 41 -7.75 19.50 -1.86
CA VAL A 41 -6.80 19.08 -2.90
C VAL A 41 -7.50 18.35 -4.04
N LYS A 42 -8.60 17.63 -3.75
CA LYS A 42 -9.40 17.00 -4.80
C LYS A 42 -10.05 18.02 -5.75
N ASN A 43 -10.43 19.19 -5.22
CA ASN A 43 -11.08 20.27 -5.95
C ASN A 43 -10.10 21.30 -6.52
N HIS A 44 -8.82 21.25 -6.12
CA HIS A 44 -7.79 22.14 -6.61
C HIS A 44 -7.36 21.75 -8.04
N PRO A 45 -6.95 22.72 -8.89
CA PRO A 45 -6.31 22.44 -10.16
C PRO A 45 -5.22 21.38 -10.05
N ASP A 46 -5.21 20.48 -11.03
CA ASP A 46 -4.26 19.38 -11.06
C ASP A 46 -2.83 19.89 -11.26
N ASN A 47 -1.93 19.41 -10.41
CA ASN A 47 -0.48 19.59 -10.53
C ASN A 47 0.19 18.22 -10.70
N CYS A 48 1.49 18.21 -11.00
CA CYS A 48 2.20 16.96 -11.28
C CYS A 48 2.14 15.94 -10.13
N LEU A 49 2.12 16.38 -8.87
CA LEU A 49 2.00 15.48 -7.71
C LEU A 49 0.59 14.92 -7.57
N THR A 50 -0.46 15.74 -7.72
CA THR A 50 -1.83 15.26 -7.61
C THR A 50 -2.16 14.33 -8.76
N ILE A 51 -1.67 14.58 -9.97
CA ILE A 51 -1.80 13.68 -11.13
C ILE A 51 -1.10 12.35 -10.86
N GLN A 52 0.12 12.37 -10.32
CA GLN A 52 0.87 11.15 -10.00
C GLN A 52 0.13 10.27 -8.98
N ILE A 53 -0.52 10.88 -7.99
CA ILE A 53 -1.31 10.18 -6.99
C ILE A 53 -2.64 9.69 -7.58
N LYS A 54 -3.37 10.56 -8.30
CA LYS A 54 -4.69 10.23 -8.89
C LYS A 54 -4.60 9.14 -9.96
N SER A 55 -3.52 9.11 -10.74
CA SER A 55 -3.26 8.07 -11.74
C SER A 55 -2.84 6.73 -11.13
N GLY A 56 -2.55 6.67 -9.82
CA GLY A 56 -2.02 5.48 -9.17
C GLY A 56 -0.56 5.18 -9.51
N ALA A 57 0.15 6.09 -10.16
CA ALA A 57 1.54 5.89 -10.57
C ALA A 57 2.48 5.78 -9.36
N LYS A 58 2.38 6.70 -8.38
CA LYS A 58 3.17 6.66 -7.15
C LYS A 58 2.63 7.57 -6.06
N GLY A 59 2.74 7.11 -4.82
CA GLY A 59 2.40 7.89 -3.63
C GLY A 59 0.91 7.89 -3.34
N THR A 60 0.54 8.56 -2.25
CA THR A 60 -0.85 8.69 -1.78
C THR A 60 -1.07 10.11 -1.29
N PHE A 61 -2.33 10.53 -1.12
CA PHE A 61 -2.63 11.83 -0.52
C PHE A 61 -2.10 11.97 0.90
N TYR A 62 -1.93 10.86 1.62
CA TYR A 62 -1.30 10.86 2.93
C TYR A 62 0.18 11.28 2.85
N HIS A 63 0.94 10.70 1.92
CA HIS A 63 2.33 11.12 1.68
C HIS A 63 2.42 12.59 1.24
N LEU A 64 1.47 13.05 0.42
CA LEU A 64 1.40 14.46 0.03
C LEU A 64 1.16 15.36 1.24
N TYR A 65 0.24 15.00 2.11
CA TYR A 65 -0.03 15.73 3.34
C TYR A 65 1.18 15.76 4.27
N GLN A 66 1.91 14.66 4.43
CA GLN A 66 3.15 14.64 5.22
C GLN A 66 4.25 15.53 4.63
N LEU A 67 4.26 15.68 3.30
CA LEU A 67 5.20 16.57 2.62
C LEU A 67 4.92 18.04 2.97
N VAL A 68 3.66 18.49 2.90
CA VAL A 68 3.32 19.92 2.97
C VAL A 68 2.68 20.39 4.28
N GLY A 69 1.89 19.54 4.94
CA GLY A 69 1.08 19.86 6.12
C GLY A 69 1.73 19.45 7.43
N SER A 70 1.61 18.16 7.79
CA SER A 70 2.27 17.59 8.99
C SER A 70 2.55 16.10 8.82
N VAL A 71 3.63 15.60 9.43
CA VAL A 71 3.95 14.17 9.40
C VAL A 71 2.95 13.34 10.21
N GLY A 72 2.42 13.91 11.30
CA GLY A 72 1.40 13.31 12.15
C GLY A 72 1.96 12.39 13.23
N PHE A 73 1.06 11.57 13.79
CA PHE A 73 1.37 10.67 14.90
C PHE A 73 2.34 9.55 14.50
N GLN A 74 3.38 9.35 15.31
CA GLN A 74 4.35 8.25 15.14
C GLN A 74 4.13 7.17 16.19
N TYR A 75 3.76 5.97 15.73
CA TYR A 75 3.69 4.81 16.60
C TYR A 75 5.09 4.26 16.86
N THR A 76 5.44 4.11 18.13
CA THR A 76 6.68 3.45 18.56
C THR A 76 6.34 2.35 19.56
N GLN A 77 7.07 1.25 19.53
CA GLN A 77 6.84 0.12 20.45
C GLN A 77 7.18 0.46 21.90
N TYR A 78 7.90 1.56 22.12
CA TYR A 78 8.33 2.07 23.42
C TYR A 78 7.54 3.33 23.85
N SER A 79 6.28 3.43 23.42
CA SER A 79 5.41 4.63 23.52
C SER A 79 5.18 5.18 24.93
N ASP A 80 5.62 4.49 25.98
CA ASP A 80 5.51 4.96 27.37
C ASP A 80 6.52 6.06 27.72
N SER A 81 7.32 6.55 26.77
CA SER A 81 8.47 7.40 27.04
C SER A 81 8.33 8.86 26.59
N PHE A 82 8.18 9.76 27.58
CA PHE A 82 8.64 11.17 27.71
C PHE A 82 8.38 12.22 26.60
N PHE A 83 8.07 11.84 25.36
CA PHE A 83 7.97 12.76 24.23
C PHE A 83 6.62 12.63 23.51
N ASP A 84 6.05 13.77 23.12
CA ASP A 84 4.85 13.82 22.30
C ASP A 84 5.09 13.11 20.96
N PRO A 85 4.38 12.01 20.65
CA PRO A 85 4.54 11.26 19.40
C PRO A 85 3.95 11.98 18.18
N ASN A 86 3.23 13.09 18.38
CA ASN A 86 2.61 13.81 17.28
C ASN A 86 3.56 14.84 16.66
N ILE A 87 3.96 14.60 15.42
CA ILE A 87 4.84 15.51 14.67
C ILE A 87 3.99 16.52 13.90
N GLN A 88 4.05 17.79 14.32
CA GLN A 88 3.32 18.88 13.67
C GLN A 88 4.06 19.44 12.46
N SER A 89 5.39 19.34 12.42
CA SER A 89 6.18 19.81 11.30
C SER A 89 5.99 18.96 10.03
N SER A 90 6.11 19.57 8.85
CA SER A 90 6.09 18.89 7.56
C SER A 90 7.51 18.64 7.03
N PHE A 91 7.65 17.70 6.09
CA PHE A 91 8.96 17.44 5.45
C PHE A 91 9.45 18.61 4.60
N LEU A 92 8.55 19.45 4.07
CA LEU A 92 8.90 20.65 3.32
C LEU A 92 9.53 21.71 4.23
N LYS A 93 8.92 21.98 5.39
CA LYS A 93 9.44 22.92 6.41
C LYS A 93 10.71 22.40 7.07
N GLY A 94 10.81 21.08 7.22
CA GLY A 94 11.86 20.40 7.94
C GLY A 94 11.45 20.08 9.38
N LEU A 95 11.95 18.96 9.88
CA LEU A 95 11.68 18.46 11.21
C LEU A 95 12.62 19.09 12.23
N SER A 96 12.12 19.37 13.43
CA SER A 96 12.99 19.67 14.57
C SER A 96 13.86 18.46 14.93
N PRO A 97 15.02 18.64 15.57
CA PRO A 97 15.88 17.51 15.96
C PRO A 97 15.15 16.47 16.83
N LYS A 98 14.24 16.92 17.69
CA LYS A 98 13.39 16.05 18.52
C LYS A 98 12.42 15.23 17.67
N GLU A 99 11.67 15.88 16.77
CA GLU A 99 10.73 15.19 15.87
C GLU A 99 11.45 14.21 14.93
N LEU A 100 12.66 14.55 14.48
CA LEU A 100 13.47 13.69 13.64
C LEU A 100 13.86 12.39 14.36
N VAL A 101 14.27 12.46 15.62
CA VAL A 101 14.61 11.27 16.42
C VAL A 101 13.38 10.36 16.59
N ILE A 102 12.22 10.94 16.89
CA ILE A 102 10.95 10.19 17.03
C ILE A 102 10.59 9.50 15.70
N HIS A 103 10.68 10.21 14.58
CA HIS A 103 10.40 9.65 13.27
C HIS A 103 11.39 8.54 12.88
N ALA A 104 12.68 8.72 13.21
CA ALA A 104 13.70 7.71 12.97
C ALA A 104 13.46 6.45 13.80
N GLN A 105 13.04 6.60 15.06
CA GLN A 105 12.68 5.47 15.92
C GLN A 105 11.47 4.70 15.38
N ALA A 106 10.41 5.40 14.97
CA ALA A 106 9.26 4.74 14.35
C ALA A 106 9.63 3.96 13.07
N GLY A 107 10.51 4.53 12.24
CA GLY A 107 11.04 3.84 11.06
C GLY A 107 11.88 2.61 11.41
N PHE A 108 12.67 2.66 12.48
CA PHE A 108 13.47 1.55 12.97
C PHE A 108 12.59 0.40 13.49
N ASP A 109 11.58 0.71 14.33
CA ASP A 109 10.63 -0.27 14.86
C ASP A 109 9.89 -0.99 13.72
N ALA A 110 9.42 -0.24 12.71
CA ALA A 110 8.77 -0.80 11.54
C ALA A 110 9.70 -1.72 10.73
N SER A 111 10.98 -1.33 10.60
CA SER A 111 11.99 -2.11 9.89
C SER A 111 12.32 -3.43 10.61
N ILE A 112 12.40 -3.40 11.95
CA ILE A 112 12.59 -4.62 12.75
C ILE A 112 11.42 -5.58 12.52
N ASN A 113 10.18 -5.10 12.59
CA ASN A 113 9.01 -5.96 12.38
C ASN A 113 9.00 -6.57 10.97
N THR A 114 9.37 -5.78 9.97
CA THR A 114 9.44 -6.23 8.57
C THR A 114 10.59 -7.23 8.35
N SER A 115 11.63 -7.21 9.18
CA SER A 115 12.79 -8.11 9.04
C SER A 115 12.46 -9.59 9.31
N ALA A 116 11.33 -9.89 9.97
CA ALA A 116 10.87 -11.24 10.28
C ALA A 116 10.27 -12.00 9.06
N VAL A 117 10.93 -11.90 7.90
CA VAL A 117 10.48 -12.44 6.60
C VAL A 117 10.39 -13.98 6.60
N TRP A 118 11.10 -14.67 7.49
CA TRP A 118 11.17 -16.14 7.52
C TRP A 118 9.91 -16.82 8.05
N VAL A 119 9.12 -16.12 8.89
CA VAL A 119 7.94 -16.69 9.56
C VAL A 119 6.89 -17.21 8.55
N PRO A 120 6.44 -16.42 7.55
CA PRO A 120 5.50 -16.92 6.56
C PRO A 120 6.08 -18.05 5.70
N GLY A 121 7.38 -17.99 5.36
CA GLY A 121 8.02 -19.02 4.55
C GLY A 121 8.02 -20.40 5.20
N TYR A 122 8.32 -20.46 6.50
CA TYR A 122 8.31 -21.73 7.22
C TYR A 122 6.91 -22.30 7.41
N ASN A 123 5.91 -21.43 7.65
CA ASN A 123 4.51 -21.86 7.72
C ASN A 123 4.02 -22.38 6.37
N PHE A 124 4.36 -21.70 5.26
CA PHE A 124 4.07 -22.15 3.91
C PHE A 124 4.69 -23.53 3.63
N PHE A 125 5.97 -23.72 3.98
CA PHE A 125 6.65 -25.02 3.83
C PHE A 125 5.95 -26.14 4.61
N LYS A 126 5.54 -25.88 5.85
CA LYS A 126 4.77 -26.86 6.64
C LYS A 126 3.43 -27.22 5.98
N LEU A 127 2.70 -26.21 5.50
CA LEU A 127 1.44 -26.42 4.81
C LEU A 127 1.65 -27.24 3.53
N CYS A 128 2.61 -26.86 2.69
CA CYS A 128 2.92 -27.60 1.47
C CYS A 128 3.29 -29.05 1.75
N ASN A 129 4.18 -29.32 2.71
CA ASN A 129 4.57 -30.69 3.03
C ASN A 129 3.40 -31.53 3.57
N ASN A 130 2.49 -30.93 4.34
CA ASN A 130 1.33 -31.64 4.86
C ASN A 130 0.27 -31.90 3.79
N LEU A 131 0.18 -31.03 2.78
CA LEU A 131 -0.86 -31.08 1.75
C LEU A 131 -0.36 -31.65 0.41
N GLN A 132 0.94 -31.94 0.26
CA GLN A 132 1.52 -32.37 -1.03
C GLN A 132 0.97 -33.69 -1.58
N ASP A 133 0.52 -34.58 -0.69
CA ASP A 133 0.01 -35.90 -1.05
C ASP A 133 -1.53 -35.88 -1.29
N LEU A 134 -2.19 -34.73 -1.08
CA LEU A 134 -3.62 -34.58 -1.31
C LEU A 134 -3.90 -34.47 -2.81
N THR A 135 -4.79 -35.32 -3.28
CA THR A 135 -5.22 -35.36 -4.68
C THR A 135 -6.74 -35.38 -4.76
N VAL A 136 -7.28 -34.86 -5.86
CA VAL A 136 -8.71 -34.98 -6.17
C VAL A 136 -8.87 -36.14 -7.14
N ASN A 137 -9.65 -37.14 -6.74
CA ASN A 137 -9.99 -38.27 -7.59
C ASN A 137 -10.90 -37.85 -8.75
N TYR A 138 -10.96 -38.68 -9.78
CA TYR A 138 -11.88 -38.50 -10.93
C TYR A 138 -13.37 -38.39 -10.53
N LEU A 139 -13.73 -38.87 -9.34
CA LEU A 139 -15.08 -38.76 -8.77
C LEU A 139 -15.33 -37.45 -8.01
N GLY A 140 -14.37 -36.52 -7.97
CA GLY A 140 -14.49 -35.25 -7.25
C GLY A 140 -14.25 -35.36 -5.74
N GLN A 141 -13.59 -36.43 -5.28
CA GLN A 141 -13.30 -36.69 -3.87
C GLN A 141 -11.89 -36.27 -3.50
N LEU A 142 -11.69 -35.70 -2.31
CA LEU A 142 -10.36 -35.40 -1.78
C LEU A 142 -9.77 -36.65 -1.13
N VAL A 143 -8.61 -37.07 -1.61
CA VAL A 143 -7.93 -38.29 -1.15
C VAL A 143 -6.51 -37.98 -0.74
N ASP A 144 -6.15 -38.42 0.46
CA ASP A 144 -4.78 -38.55 0.92
C ASP A 144 -4.35 -40.01 0.76
N LYS A 145 -3.55 -40.26 -0.28
CA LYS A 145 -3.07 -41.60 -0.68
C LYS A 145 -4.20 -42.59 -0.96
N GLN A 146 -4.70 -43.27 0.07
CA GLN A 146 -5.76 -44.28 -0.01
C GLN A 146 -6.98 -43.93 0.88
N THR A 147 -6.89 -42.82 1.63
CA THR A 147 -7.92 -42.42 2.58
C THR A 147 -8.75 -41.30 1.98
N VAL A 148 -10.05 -41.52 1.86
CA VAL A 148 -10.98 -40.47 1.41
C VAL A 148 -11.26 -39.55 2.59
N ILE A 149 -10.94 -38.26 2.42
CA ILE A 149 -11.11 -37.23 3.45
C ILE A 149 -12.43 -36.49 3.24
N ALA A 150 -12.76 -36.18 1.98
CA ALA A 150 -13.99 -35.48 1.63
C ALA A 150 -14.61 -36.08 0.36
N ASN A 151 -15.94 -36.19 0.36
CA ASN A 151 -16.68 -36.86 -0.70
C ASN A 151 -17.07 -35.95 -1.87
N ASP A 152 -17.03 -34.63 -1.69
CA ASP A 152 -17.42 -33.68 -2.74
C ASP A 152 -16.64 -32.37 -2.57
N VAL A 153 -15.60 -32.20 -3.39
CA VAL A 153 -14.78 -31.00 -3.46
C VAL A 153 -15.35 -30.01 -4.49
N VAL A 154 -16.19 -30.50 -5.40
CA VAL A 154 -16.65 -29.78 -6.58
C VAL A 154 -17.71 -28.74 -6.22
N THR A 155 -18.50 -28.99 -5.17
CA THR A 155 -19.50 -28.02 -4.66
C THR A 155 -18.91 -26.88 -3.85
N GLU A 156 -17.70 -27.06 -3.28
CA GLU A 156 -17.01 -26.03 -2.51
C GLU A 156 -16.00 -25.22 -3.35
N MET A 157 -15.54 -25.75 -4.49
CA MET A 157 -14.63 -25.03 -5.39
C MET A 157 -15.36 -24.01 -6.28
N HIS A 158 -14.72 -22.87 -6.51
CA HIS A 158 -15.21 -21.88 -7.46
C HIS A 158 -15.07 -22.41 -8.89
N SER A 159 -16.08 -22.17 -9.74
CA SER A 159 -16.16 -22.73 -11.10
C SER A 159 -15.00 -22.34 -12.02
N GLU A 160 -14.31 -21.24 -11.71
CA GLU A 160 -13.11 -20.77 -12.43
C GLU A 160 -11.86 -21.63 -12.16
N ASP A 161 -11.80 -22.32 -11.02
CA ASP A 161 -10.68 -23.19 -10.65
C ASP A 161 -10.83 -24.62 -11.24
N LEU A 162 -12.06 -25.00 -11.62
CA LEU A 162 -12.35 -26.29 -12.26
C LEU A 162 -11.99 -26.29 -13.74
N ILE A 163 -12.19 -25.16 -14.43
CA ILE A 163 -11.99 -25.03 -15.87
C ILE A 163 -11.37 -23.66 -16.14
N SER A 164 -10.23 -23.63 -16.86
CA SER A 164 -9.63 -22.37 -17.28
C SER A 164 -10.64 -21.53 -18.06
N THR A 165 -10.64 -20.21 -17.87
CA THR A 165 -11.60 -19.30 -18.52
C THR A 165 -11.58 -19.40 -20.04
N LEU A 166 -10.44 -19.80 -20.63
CA LEU A 166 -10.28 -20.07 -22.06
C LEU A 166 -10.98 -21.36 -22.46
N SER A 167 -10.74 -22.45 -21.72
CA SER A 167 -11.39 -23.75 -21.96
C SER A 167 -12.91 -23.66 -21.79
N PHE A 168 -13.39 -22.85 -20.84
CA PHE A 168 -14.81 -22.59 -20.65
C PHE A 168 -15.42 -21.82 -21.83
N LYS A 169 -14.74 -20.80 -22.35
CA LYS A 169 -15.16 -20.07 -23.57
C LYS A 169 -15.21 -20.97 -24.80
N GLU A 170 -14.25 -21.87 -24.97
CA GLU A 170 -14.25 -22.84 -26.06
C GLU A 170 -15.42 -23.83 -25.96
N LEU A 171 -15.72 -24.31 -24.75
CA LEU A 171 -16.89 -25.16 -24.48
C LEU A 171 -18.20 -24.44 -24.82
N ILE A 172 -18.36 -23.19 -24.37
CA ILE A 172 -19.53 -22.38 -24.73
C ILE A 172 -19.63 -22.21 -26.25
N ASN A 173 -18.54 -21.81 -26.91
CA ASN A 173 -18.57 -21.59 -28.36
C ASN A 173 -18.86 -22.87 -29.15
N LYS A 174 -18.43 -24.03 -28.65
CA LYS A 174 -18.64 -25.32 -29.31
C LYS A 174 -20.06 -25.87 -29.12
N TYR A 175 -20.67 -25.68 -27.95
CA TYR A 175 -21.94 -26.31 -27.60
C TYR A 175 -23.15 -25.37 -27.60
N LEU A 176 -22.97 -24.06 -27.40
CA LEU A 176 -24.06 -23.07 -27.40
C LEU A 176 -24.27 -22.38 -28.77
N ILE A 177 -23.26 -22.33 -29.65
CA ILE A 177 -23.37 -21.73 -31.00
C ILE A 177 -23.83 -22.77 -32.04
N GLN A 178 -23.87 -24.06 -31.69
CA GLN A 178 -24.42 -25.13 -32.54
C GLN A 178 -25.92 -25.42 -32.29
N MET A 179 -26.58 -24.64 -31.43
CA MET A 179 -28.04 -24.53 -31.34
C MET A 179 -28.51 -23.25 -32.03
#